data_AF-A0A7J9H810-F1
#
_entry.id   AF-A0A7J9H810-F1
#
_cell.length_a   1.000
_cell.length_b   1.000
_cell.length_c   1.000
_cell.angle_alpha   90.00
_cell.angle_beta   90.00
_cell.angle_gamma   90.00
#
_symmetry.space_group_name_H-M   'P 1'
#
loop_
_entity.id
_entity.type
_entity.pdbx_description
1 polymer ?
#
loop_
_entity_poly.entity_id
_entity_poly.type
_entity_poly.pdbx_seq_one_letter_code
_entity_poly.pdbx_strand_id
1 'polypeptide(L)'
;PADLYLIDEPSAYLDSEQPIVASKVIKRFILHAKKTAFVVEHDFIMATYLADRVIVYEGKPSVDCTANSPQSLLTSMNLFLSVSLAALHSTAFGHYF
;
A
#
# COMPACT_ATOMS: atom_id res chain seq x y z
N PRO A 1 -6.03 -11.90 22.86
CA PRO A 1 -5.68 -11.65 21.44
C PRO A 1 -6.05 -10.21 21.08
N ALA A 2 -5.38 -9.59 20.11
CA ALA A 2 -5.68 -8.22 19.69
C ALA A 2 -6.91 -8.17 18.77
N ASP A 3 -7.63 -7.06 18.80
CA ASP A 3 -8.76 -6.81 17.90
C ASP A 3 -8.34 -6.16 16.58
N LEU A 4 -7.20 -5.46 16.61
CA LEU A 4 -6.60 -4.75 15.51
C LEU A 4 -5.11 -5.08 15.40
N TYR A 5 -4.65 -5.34 14.19
CA TYR A 5 -3.25 -5.53 13.86
C TYR A 5 -2.78 -4.37 12.98
N LEU A 6 -1.64 -3.79 13.32
CA LEU A 6 -0.95 -2.80 12.51
C LEU A 6 0.35 -3.44 12.03
N ILE A 7 0.53 -3.55 10.72
CA ILE A 7 1.69 -4.20 10.11
C ILE A 7 2.33 -3.17 9.17
N ASP A 8 3.59 -2.87 9.42
CA ASP A 8 4.36 -1.89 8.67
C ASP A 8 5.44 -2.60 7.87
N GLU A 9 5.45 -2.39 6.55
CA GLU A 9 6.40 -2.96 5.58
C GLU A 9 6.76 -4.45 5.80
N PRO A 10 5.78 -5.38 5.84
CA PRO A 10 6.08 -6.80 6.00
C PRO A 10 6.89 -7.41 4.85
N SER A 11 6.96 -6.75 3.69
CA SER A 11 7.84 -7.11 2.58
C SER A 11 9.33 -6.76 2.81
N ALA A 12 9.65 -6.00 3.85
CA ALA A 12 11.03 -5.60 4.13
C ALA A 12 11.96 -6.82 4.24
N TYR A 13 13.07 -6.77 3.49
CA TYR A 13 14.10 -7.81 3.41
C TYR A 13 13.63 -9.16 2.85
N LEU A 14 12.47 -9.20 2.17
CA LEU A 14 12.00 -10.41 1.49
C LEU A 14 12.53 -10.49 0.05
N ASP A 15 12.93 -11.68 -0.36
CA ASP A 15 13.31 -11.98 -1.76
C ASP A 15 12.07 -12.05 -2.67
N SER A 16 12.24 -11.98 -3.99
CA SER A 16 11.13 -11.86 -4.97
C SER A 16 9.97 -12.88 -4.85
N GLU A 17 10.19 -14.06 -4.26
CA GLU A 17 9.16 -15.08 -4.07
C GLU A 17 8.51 -15.08 -2.66
N GLN A 18 9.14 -14.45 -1.69
CA GLN A 18 8.72 -14.50 -0.29
C GLN A 18 7.48 -13.61 0.02
N PRO A 19 7.28 -12.42 -0.60
CA PRO A 19 6.12 -11.58 -0.34
C PRO A 19 4.78 -12.28 -0.59
N ILE A 20 4.67 -13.10 -1.63
CA ILE A 20 3.43 -13.85 -1.92
C ILE A 20 3.16 -14.95 -0.89
N VAL A 21 4.21 -15.53 -0.29
CA VAL A 21 4.07 -16.52 0.79
C VAL A 21 3.67 -15.83 2.08
N ALA A 22 4.34 -14.73 2.44
CA ALA A 22 4.04 -13.93 3.62
C ALA A 22 2.60 -13.39 3.57
N SER A 23 2.16 -12.86 2.43
CA SER A 23 0.82 -12.30 2.25
C SER A 23 -0.28 -13.35 2.41
N LYS A 24 -0.06 -14.58 1.90
CA LYS A 24 -0.95 -15.73 2.14
C LYS A 24 -1.10 -16.06 3.62
N VAL A 25 0.01 -16.08 4.35
CA VAL A 25 0.00 -16.38 5.79
C VAL A 25 -0.74 -15.30 6.57
N ILE A 26 -0.44 -14.02 6.31
CA ILE A 26 -1.09 -12.87 6.96
C ILE A 26 -2.60 -12.90 6.69
N LYS A 27 -3.01 -12.98 5.41
CA LYS A 27 -4.42 -13.00 5.03
C LYS A 27 -5.18 -14.15 5.69
N ARG A 28 -4.59 -15.35 5.66
CA ARG A 28 -5.18 -16.54 6.26
C ARG A 28 -5.38 -16.35 7.77
N PHE A 29 -4.38 -15.83 8.48
CA PHE A 29 -4.47 -15.59 9.92
C PHE A 29 -5.58 -14.59 10.26
N ILE A 30 -5.60 -13.43 9.58
CA ILE A 30 -6.58 -12.36 9.83
C ILE A 30 -8.01 -12.85 9.58
N LEU A 31 -8.24 -13.60 8.50
CA LEU A 31 -9.55 -14.17 8.17
C LEU A 31 -10.00 -15.22 9.20
N HIS A 32 -9.13 -16.15 9.61
CA HIS A 32 -9.48 -17.19 10.59
C HIS A 32 -9.72 -16.61 11.98
N ALA A 33 -8.90 -15.64 12.39
CA ALA A 33 -9.06 -14.97 13.68
C ALA A 33 -10.25 -14.00 13.70
N LYS A 34 -10.86 -13.70 12.53
CA LYS A 34 -11.91 -12.70 12.35
C LYS A 34 -11.52 -11.34 12.92
N LYS A 35 -10.27 -10.93 12.66
CA LYS A 35 -9.68 -9.67 13.13
C LYS A 35 -9.53 -8.69 11.97
N THR A 36 -9.21 -7.45 12.31
CA THR A 36 -8.92 -6.41 11.32
C THR A 36 -7.41 -6.14 11.30
N ALA A 37 -6.87 -5.89 10.11
CA ALA A 37 -5.49 -5.45 9.94
C ALA A 37 -5.42 -4.18 9.08
N PHE A 38 -4.56 -3.24 9.49
CA PHE A 38 -4.04 -2.21 8.61
C PHE A 38 -2.62 -2.61 8.23
N VAL A 39 -2.34 -2.62 6.94
CA VAL A 39 -1.03 -2.98 6.40
C VAL A 39 -0.53 -1.81 5.57
N VAL A 40 0.66 -1.33 5.89
CA VAL A 40 1.40 -0.36 5.09
C VAL A 40 2.37 -1.12 4.20
N GLU A 41 2.29 -0.88 2.90
CA GLU A 41 3.11 -1.59 1.91
C GLU A 41 3.51 -0.67 0.77
N HIS A 42 4.67 -1.01 0.20
CA HIS A 42 5.19 -0.42 -1.03
C HIS A 42 5.17 -1.43 -2.19
N ASP A 43 5.02 -2.73 -1.90
CA ASP A 43 4.86 -3.78 -2.91
C ASP A 43 3.38 -3.89 -3.35
N PHE A 44 3.13 -3.67 -4.65
CA PHE A 44 1.79 -3.70 -5.22
C PHE A 44 1.13 -5.09 -5.15
N ILE A 45 1.90 -6.16 -5.35
CA ILE A 45 1.38 -7.53 -5.36
C ILE A 45 0.93 -7.91 -3.95
N MET A 46 1.76 -7.60 -2.95
CA MET A 46 1.43 -7.85 -1.54
C MET A 46 0.23 -7.01 -1.08
N ALA A 47 0.23 -5.71 -1.38
CA ALA A 47 -0.87 -4.82 -1.03
C ALA A 47 -2.20 -5.27 -1.65
N THR A 48 -2.23 -5.57 -2.95
CA THR A 48 -3.44 -6.03 -3.65
C THR A 48 -3.91 -7.40 -3.19
N TYR A 49 -2.99 -8.29 -2.82
CA TYR A 49 -3.34 -9.59 -2.27
C TYR A 49 -4.02 -9.48 -0.90
N LEU A 50 -3.52 -8.57 -0.05
CA LEU A 50 -4.00 -8.38 1.33
C LEU A 50 -5.26 -7.51 1.42
N ALA A 51 -5.42 -6.53 0.54
CA ALA A 51 -6.41 -5.46 0.72
C ALA A 51 -7.84 -5.86 0.36
N ASP A 52 -8.77 -5.56 1.27
CA ASP A 52 -10.21 -5.42 0.97
C ASP A 52 -10.57 -3.98 0.58
N ARG A 53 -9.89 -3.01 1.20
CA ARG A 53 -9.95 -1.57 0.91
C ARG A 53 -8.55 -0.98 0.99
N VAL A 54 -8.32 0.10 0.28
CA VAL A 54 -7.03 0.79 0.23
C VAL A 54 -7.21 2.26 0.59
N ILE A 55 -6.22 2.80 1.29
CA ILE A 55 -6.06 4.22 1.58
C ILE A 55 -4.84 4.69 0.79
N VAL A 56 -5.03 5.63 -0.12
CA VAL A 56 -3.93 6.25 -0.88
C VAL A 56 -3.50 7.51 -0.15
N TYR A 57 -2.20 7.67 0.04
CA TYR A 57 -1.60 8.88 0.57
C TYR A 57 -1.12 9.76 -0.59
N GLU A 58 -1.39 11.06 -0.49
CA GLU A 58 -1.00 12.06 -1.49
C GLU A 58 -0.23 13.19 -0.80
N GLY A 59 0.57 13.94 -1.56
CA GLY A 59 1.34 15.06 -1.04
C GLY A 59 2.80 15.02 -1.47
N LYS A 60 3.59 15.95 -0.96
CA LYS A 60 5.02 16.04 -1.27
C LYS A 60 5.85 15.43 -0.12
N PRO A 61 6.70 14.41 -0.38
CA PRO A 61 7.54 13.81 0.65
C PRO A 61 8.34 14.86 1.41
N SER A 62 8.39 14.72 2.74
CA SER A 62 9.04 15.66 3.66
C SER A 62 8.45 17.09 3.70
N VAL A 63 7.27 17.32 3.11
CA VAL A 63 6.58 18.63 3.14
C VAL A 63 5.16 18.48 3.71
N ASP A 64 4.31 17.72 3.03
CA ASP A 64 2.92 17.48 3.43
C ASP A 64 2.46 16.09 3.01
N CYS A 65 1.41 15.61 3.68
CA CYS A 65 0.80 14.33 3.35
C CYS A 65 -0.68 14.32 3.75
N THR A 66 -1.55 13.90 2.84
CA THR A 66 -2.99 13.74 3.04
C THR A 66 -3.37 12.28 2.85
N ALA A 67 -4.02 11.70 3.85
CA ALA A 67 -4.58 10.35 3.77
C ALA A 67 -6.02 10.41 3.25
N ASN A 68 -6.32 9.63 2.20
CA ASN A 68 -7.68 9.53 1.67
C ASN A 68 -8.59 8.63 2.52
N SER A 69 -9.89 8.71 2.29
CA SER A 69 -10.84 7.73 2.85
C SER A 69 -10.58 6.32 2.29
N PRO A 70 -10.86 5.23 3.03
CA PRO A 70 -10.76 3.88 2.51
C PRO A 70 -11.66 3.66 1.28
N GLN A 71 -11.07 3.27 0.16
CA GLN A 71 -11.74 3.07 -1.12
C GLN A 71 -11.58 1.64 -1.64
N SER A 72 -12.32 1.31 -2.70
CA SER A 72 -12.15 0.04 -3.41
C SER A 72 -10.75 -0.06 -4.03
N LEU A 73 -10.29 -1.28 -4.26
CA LEU A 73 -8.98 -1.53 -4.86
C LEU A 73 -8.83 -0.83 -6.21
N LEU A 74 -9.82 -0.95 -7.10
CA LEU A 74 -9.79 -0.35 -8.45
C LEU A 74 -9.66 1.17 -8.39
N THR A 75 -10.51 1.83 -7.60
CA THR A 75 -10.50 3.29 -7.46
C THR A 75 -9.17 3.77 -6.89
N SER A 76 -8.67 3.08 -5.86
CA SER A 76 -7.42 3.43 -5.19
C SER A 76 -6.21 3.23 -6.10
N MET A 77 -6.16 2.15 -6.89
CA MET A 77 -5.04 1.91 -7.79
C MET A 77 -5.01 2.90 -8.95
N ASN A 78 -6.17 3.29 -9.48
CA ASN A 78 -6.23 4.35 -10.48
C ASN A 78 -5.72 5.69 -9.93
N LEU A 79 -6.11 6.04 -8.70
CA LEU A 79 -5.63 7.25 -8.02
C LEU A 79 -4.11 7.18 -7.76
N PHE A 80 -3.63 6.06 -7.21
CA PHE A 80 -2.21 5.86 -6.94
C PHE A 80 -1.34 5.99 -8.20
N LEU A 81 -1.79 5.39 -9.31
CA LEU A 81 -1.09 5.47 -10.60
C LEU A 81 -1.14 6.89 -11.17
N SER A 82 -2.27 7.60 -11.08
CA SER A 82 -2.36 8.97 -11.59
C SER A 82 -1.41 9.92 -10.86
N VAL A 83 -1.31 9.78 -9.53
CA VAL A 83 -0.41 10.59 -8.69
C VAL A 83 1.05 10.25 -8.99
N SER A 84 1.39 8.97 -9.08
CA SER A 84 2.77 8.52 -9.39
C SER A 84 3.23 8.99 -10.77
N LEU A 85 2.36 8.92 -11.78
CA LEU A 85 2.65 9.40 -13.14
C LEU A 85 2.80 10.93 -13.19
N ALA A 86 1.95 11.67 -12.47
CA ALA A 86 2.06 13.12 -12.37
C ALA A 86 3.40 13.54 -11.71
N ALA A 87 3.83 12.82 -10.67
CA ALA A 87 5.11 13.06 -10.00
C ALA A 87 6.32 12.86 -10.94
N LEU A 88 6.26 11.84 -11.82
CA LEU A 88 7.31 11.58 -12.81
C LEU A 88 7.40 12.69 -13.86
N HIS A 89 6.28 13.21 -14.35
CA HIS A 89 6.30 14.33 -15.31
C HIS A 89 6.85 15.62 -14.69
N SER A 90 6.52 15.92 -13.43
CA SER A 90 7.02 17.13 -12.76
C SER A 90 8.53 17.08 -12.49
N THR A 91 9.06 15.90 -12.18
CA THR A 91 10.52 15.72 -11.98
C THR A 91 11.28 15.68 -13.31
N ALA A 92 10.70 15.11 -14.37
CA ALA A 92 11.33 15.07 -15.69
C ALA A 92 11.43 16.46 -16.36
N PHE A 93 10.46 17.35 -16.17
CA PHE A 93 10.50 18.70 -16.75
C PHE A 93 11.33 19.71 -15.95
N GLY A 94 11.55 19.49 -14.65
CA GLY A 94 12.33 20.37 -13.78
C GLY A 94 13.84 20.35 -14.04
N HIS A 95 14.35 19.43 -14.85
CA HIS A 95 15.76 19.32 -15.22
C HIS A 95 16.10 19.89 -16.62
N TYR A 96 15.12 20.45 -17.35
CA TYR A 96 15.31 21.04 -18.68
C TYR A 96 15.19 22.57 -18.74
N PHE A 97 15.19 23.25 -17.59
CA PHE A 97 15.36 24.71 -17.46
C PHE A 97 16.24 25.05 -16.26
#